data_AF-A0A932SYJ3-F1
#
_entry.id   AF-A0A932SYJ3-F1
#
_cell.length_a   1.000
_cell.length_b   1.000
_cell.length_c   1.000
_cell.angle_alpha   90.00
_cell.angle_beta   90.00
_cell.angle_gamma   90.00
#
_symmetry.space_group_name_H-M   'P 1'
#
loop_
_entity.id
_entity.type
_entity.pdbx_description
1 polymer ?
#
loop_
_entity_poly.entity_id
_entity_poly.type
_entity_poly.pdbx_seq_one_letter_code
_entity_poly.pdbx_strand_id
1 'polypeptide(L)'
;RGVKPFEINDEWYYHMRFREDMENVKPILTAVPPASTLDRPDGPHSGNPAVRAKVGQPQHVAWVVEREDGGRGFGFTGGHVHRNWADPNFRKLVLNALLWTAKAEVPKDGVASNVTPEDVEANLDPKK
;
A
#
# COMPACT_ATOMS: atom_id res chain seq x y z
N ARG A 1 -8.35 -1.11 10.74
CA ARG A 1 -8.89 -0.45 11.96
C ARG A 1 -7.74 0.30 12.65
N GLY A 2 -7.98 1.47 13.25
CA GLY A 2 -6.95 2.20 14.02
C GLY A 2 -5.71 2.70 13.26
N VAL A 3 -5.73 2.70 11.92
CA VAL A 3 -4.73 3.36 11.06
C VAL A 3 -5.16 4.81 10.92
N LYS A 4 -4.23 5.74 11.20
CA LYS A 4 -4.42 7.19 10.98
C LYS A 4 -3.80 7.59 9.64
N PRO A 5 -4.14 8.76 9.08
CA PRO A 5 -3.41 9.32 7.94
C PRO A 5 -1.90 9.40 8.23
N PHE A 6 -1.10 9.11 7.22
CA PHE A 6 0.37 9.17 7.28
C PHE A 6 0.92 9.57 5.90
N GLU A 7 2.17 10.01 5.87
CA GLU A 7 2.90 10.35 4.65
C GLU A 7 4.19 9.52 4.61
N ILE A 8 4.51 8.95 3.44
CA ILE A 8 5.67 8.09 3.32
C ILE A 8 6.29 8.15 1.92
N ASN A 9 7.61 8.16 1.88
CA ASN A 9 8.36 8.06 0.63
C ASN A 9 8.63 6.58 0.31
N ASP A 10 8.10 6.11 -0.81
CA ASP A 10 8.22 4.72 -1.27
C ASP A 10 8.20 4.67 -2.80
N GLU A 11 8.51 3.51 -3.38
CA GLU A 11 8.34 3.25 -4.82
C GLU A 11 6.92 2.77 -5.11
N TRP A 12 5.93 3.64 -4.89
CA TRP A 12 4.52 3.29 -5.07
C TRP A 12 4.18 3.02 -6.54
N TYR A 13 3.63 1.83 -6.81
CA TYR A 13 2.90 1.61 -8.06
C TYR A 13 1.45 2.08 -7.94
N TYR A 14 1.04 2.96 -8.86
CA TYR A 14 -0.31 3.48 -8.96
C TYR A 14 -0.83 3.38 -10.41
N HIS A 15 -2.05 3.85 -10.67
CA HIS A 15 -2.76 3.60 -11.92
C HIS A 15 -3.04 2.10 -12.14
N MET A 16 -3.42 1.42 -11.06
CA MET A 16 -3.84 0.02 -11.05
C MET A 16 -5.12 -0.17 -11.87
N ARG A 17 -5.18 -1.26 -12.64
CA ARG A 17 -6.39 -1.69 -13.34
C ARG A 17 -7.14 -2.68 -12.46
N PHE A 18 -8.37 -2.35 -12.11
CA PHE A 18 -9.27 -3.22 -11.37
C PHE A 18 -10.30 -3.85 -12.32
N ARG A 19 -11.07 -4.81 -11.80
CA ARG A 19 -12.24 -5.35 -12.50
C ARG A 19 -13.24 -4.22 -12.76
N GLU A 20 -14.13 -4.45 -13.72
CA GLU A 20 -15.23 -3.53 -14.00
C GLU A 20 -15.98 -3.17 -12.70
N ASP A 21 -16.29 -1.89 -12.56
CA ASP A 21 -16.92 -1.29 -11.37
C ASP A 21 -16.27 -1.62 -10.02
N MET A 22 -14.99 -2.03 -10.02
CA MET A 22 -14.29 -2.52 -8.84
C MET A 22 -15.03 -3.66 -8.15
N GLU A 23 -15.69 -4.53 -8.92
CA GLU A 23 -16.49 -5.63 -8.40
C GLU A 23 -15.68 -6.46 -7.38
N ASN A 24 -16.22 -6.58 -6.17
CA ASN A 24 -15.60 -7.26 -5.03
C ASN A 24 -14.23 -6.72 -4.60
N VAL A 25 -13.83 -5.53 -5.08
CA VAL A 25 -12.60 -4.84 -4.69
C VAL A 25 -12.97 -3.63 -3.83
N LYS A 26 -12.37 -3.55 -2.64
CA LYS A 26 -12.53 -2.37 -1.76
C LYS A 26 -11.20 -1.66 -1.59
N PRO A 27 -11.07 -0.39 -2.00
CA PRO A 27 -9.90 0.43 -1.68
C PRO A 27 -9.69 0.54 -0.17
N ILE A 28 -8.44 0.39 0.27
CA ILE A 28 -8.03 0.56 1.67
C ILE A 28 -7.11 1.77 1.83
N LEU A 29 -6.16 1.97 0.91
CA LEU A 29 -5.27 3.12 0.91
C LEU A 29 -5.37 3.82 -0.45
N THR A 30 -5.68 5.12 -0.38
CA THR A 30 -5.83 5.99 -1.55
C THR A 30 -5.04 7.26 -1.30
N ALA A 31 -4.30 7.69 -2.31
CA ALA A 31 -3.55 8.94 -2.28
C ALA A 31 -3.70 9.66 -3.62
N VAL A 32 -3.39 10.96 -3.65
CA VAL A 32 -3.17 11.68 -4.90
C VAL A 32 -1.65 11.78 -5.06
N PRO A 33 -1.02 11.01 -5.98
CA PRO A 33 0.42 11.10 -6.18
C PRO A 33 0.82 12.51 -6.60
N PRO A 34 1.94 13.06 -6.10
CA PRO A 34 2.46 14.33 -6.59
C PRO A 34 2.72 14.27 -8.10
N ALA A 35 2.39 15.35 -8.81
CA ALA A 35 2.64 15.46 -10.25
C ALA A 35 4.11 15.21 -10.62
N SER A 36 5.02 15.58 -9.72
CA SER A 36 6.47 15.39 -9.87
C SER A 36 6.91 13.93 -10.03
N THR A 37 6.05 12.97 -9.67
CA THR A 37 6.33 11.54 -9.92
C THR A 37 6.25 11.17 -11.41
N LEU A 38 5.78 12.06 -12.28
CA LEU A 38 5.58 11.85 -13.73
C LEU A 38 6.40 12.79 -14.63
N ASP A 39 7.36 13.54 -14.06
CA ASP A 39 8.18 14.53 -14.78
C ASP A 39 9.19 13.90 -15.76
N ARG A 40 9.50 12.61 -15.59
CA ARG A 40 10.42 11.86 -16.47
C ARG A 40 9.75 11.60 -17.84
N PRO A 41 10.51 11.38 -18.92
CA PRO A 41 9.95 10.95 -20.22
C PRO A 41 9.20 9.61 -20.13
N ASP A 42 8.39 9.29 -21.14
CA ASP A 42 7.72 7.99 -21.25
C ASP A 42 8.74 6.82 -21.20
N GLY A 43 8.40 5.77 -20.46
CA GLY A 43 9.26 4.60 -20.33
C GLY A 43 8.74 3.55 -19.34
N PRO A 44 9.33 2.35 -19.32
CA PRO A 44 8.87 1.23 -18.49
C PRO A 44 8.79 1.54 -16.99
N HIS A 45 9.63 2.46 -16.50
CA HIS A 45 9.73 2.85 -15.08
C HIS A 45 9.42 4.34 -14.83
N SER A 46 8.97 5.06 -15.85
CA SER A 46 8.75 6.51 -15.82
C SER A 46 7.37 6.93 -16.29
N GLY A 47 6.48 5.96 -16.54
CA GLY A 47 5.08 6.19 -16.89
C GLY A 47 4.83 6.24 -18.39
N ASN A 48 3.58 6.50 -18.76
CA ASN A 48 3.07 6.56 -20.13
C ASN A 48 1.94 7.59 -20.23
N PRO A 49 1.41 7.89 -21.44
CA PRO A 49 0.36 8.89 -21.60
C PRO A 49 -0.92 8.60 -20.80
N ALA A 50 -1.25 7.32 -20.60
CA ALA A 50 -2.46 6.94 -19.87
C ALA A 50 -2.39 7.31 -18.39
N VAL A 51 -1.25 7.10 -17.72
CA VAL A 51 -1.07 7.51 -16.31
C VAL A 51 -0.96 9.04 -16.18
N ARG A 52 -0.35 9.73 -17.16
CA ARG A 52 -0.29 11.21 -17.17
C ARG A 52 -1.67 11.87 -17.29
N ALA A 53 -2.59 11.25 -18.01
CA ALA A 53 -3.98 11.70 -18.07
C ALA A 53 -4.73 11.60 -16.72
N LYS A 54 -4.12 10.98 -15.70
CA LYS A 54 -4.69 10.81 -14.35
C LYS A 54 -4.06 11.70 -13.28
N VAL A 55 -3.18 12.64 -13.66
CA VAL A 55 -2.60 13.62 -12.72
C VAL A 55 -3.70 14.31 -11.91
N GLY A 56 -3.49 14.44 -10.60
CA GLY A 56 -4.44 15.05 -9.67
C GLY A 56 -5.63 14.16 -9.28
N GLN A 57 -5.78 12.97 -9.88
CA GLN A 57 -6.86 12.05 -9.55
C GLN A 57 -6.43 11.07 -8.43
N PRO A 58 -7.34 10.71 -7.51
CA PRO A 58 -7.08 9.69 -6.50
C PRO A 58 -6.64 8.36 -7.11
N GLN A 59 -5.61 7.76 -6.53
CA GLN A 59 -5.07 6.46 -6.92
C GLN A 59 -5.11 5.49 -5.74
N HIS A 60 -5.56 4.27 -5.99
CA HIS A 60 -5.60 3.20 -4.98
C HIS A 60 -4.30 2.41 -4.99
N VAL A 61 -3.63 2.37 -3.84
CA VAL A 61 -2.32 1.71 -3.63
C VAL A 61 -2.37 0.58 -2.59
N ALA A 62 -3.53 0.43 -1.94
CA ALA A 62 -3.88 -0.78 -1.19
C ALA A 62 -5.37 -1.08 -1.35
N TRP A 63 -5.73 -2.35 -1.47
CA TRP A 63 -7.11 -2.80 -1.64
C TRP A 63 -7.30 -4.20 -1.05
N VAL A 64 -8.54 -4.55 -0.78
CA VAL A 64 -8.93 -5.93 -0.43
C VAL A 64 -9.91 -6.49 -1.45
N VAL A 65 -9.92 -7.81 -1.55
CA VAL A 65 -10.87 -8.57 -2.35
C VAL A 65 -11.52 -9.64 -1.48
N GLU A 66 -12.83 -9.77 -1.56
CA GLU A 66 -13.57 -10.92 -1.02
C GLU A 66 -14.19 -11.70 -2.18
N ARG A 67 -13.88 -12.99 -2.28
CA ARG A 67 -14.41 -13.90 -3.30
C ARG A 67 -15.73 -14.50 -2.82
N GLU A 68 -16.56 -14.96 -3.76
CA GLU A 68 -17.88 -15.54 -3.45
C GLU A 68 -17.80 -16.76 -2.53
N ASP A 69 -16.71 -17.53 -2.59
CA ASP A 69 -16.44 -18.65 -1.68
C ASP A 69 -15.91 -18.21 -0.29
N GLY A 70 -15.96 -16.90 0.00
CA GLY A 70 -15.47 -16.29 1.22
C GLY A 70 -13.95 -16.19 1.32
N GLY A 71 -13.22 -16.43 0.22
CA GLY A 71 -11.78 -16.22 0.18
C GLY A 71 -11.41 -14.73 0.25
N ARG A 72 -10.36 -14.38 1.00
CA ARG A 72 -9.92 -12.99 1.17
C ARG A 72 -8.54 -12.76 0.59
N GLY A 73 -8.33 -11.60 -0.02
CA GLY A 73 -7.03 -11.17 -0.54
C GLY A 73 -6.76 -9.71 -0.25
N PHE A 74 -5.49 -9.37 -0.07
CA PHE A 74 -5.03 -7.99 0.13
C PHE A 74 -3.94 -7.69 -0.89
N GLY A 75 -4.09 -6.56 -1.59
CA GLY A 75 -3.10 -6.02 -2.51
C GLY A 75 -2.52 -4.72 -1.96
N PHE A 76 -1.21 -4.54 -2.13
CA PHE A 76 -0.46 -3.41 -1.61
C PHE A 76 0.76 -3.15 -2.51
N THR A 77 0.98 -1.89 -2.88
CA THR A 77 2.08 -1.51 -3.79
C THR A 77 3.21 -0.75 -3.10
N GLY A 78 3.22 -0.72 -1.76
CA GLY A 78 4.34 -0.18 -0.97
C GLY A 78 5.29 -1.27 -0.50
N GLY A 79 6.34 -0.87 0.22
CA GLY A 79 7.31 -1.76 0.85
C GLY A 79 8.65 -1.84 0.13
N HIS A 80 8.94 -0.95 -0.82
CA HIS A 80 10.27 -0.87 -1.44
C HIS A 80 11.30 -0.30 -0.47
N VAL A 81 10.94 0.78 0.24
CA VAL A 81 11.84 1.44 1.20
C VAL A 81 11.70 0.78 2.59
N HIS A 82 12.64 -0.11 2.96
CA HIS A 82 12.52 -0.91 4.20
C HIS A 82 12.29 -0.11 5.48
N ARG A 83 12.94 1.06 5.63
CA ARG A 83 12.75 1.93 6.82
C ARG A 83 11.29 2.37 7.05
N ASN A 84 10.42 2.25 6.04
CA ASN A 84 9.00 2.56 6.14
C ASN A 84 8.29 1.66 7.16
N TRP A 85 8.84 0.48 7.47
CA TRP A 85 8.35 -0.38 8.53
C TRP A 85 8.50 0.22 9.93
N ALA A 86 9.29 1.29 10.12
CA ALA A 86 9.31 2.04 11.37
C ALA A 86 8.01 2.82 11.60
N ASP A 87 7.31 3.26 10.54
CA ASP A 87 6.06 4.00 10.67
C ASP A 87 4.94 3.09 11.22
N PRO A 88 4.32 3.45 12.36
CA PRO A 88 3.35 2.59 13.02
C PRO A 88 2.05 2.46 12.22
N ASN A 89 1.66 3.43 11.41
CA ASN A 89 0.45 3.35 10.58
C ASN A 89 0.68 2.49 9.35
N PHE A 90 1.83 2.65 8.69
CA PHE A 90 2.23 1.80 7.56
C PHE A 90 2.29 0.33 7.97
N ARG A 91 2.96 0.02 9.09
CA ARG A 91 3.04 -1.33 9.64
C ARG A 91 1.68 -1.86 10.08
N LYS A 92 0.88 -1.06 10.81
CA LYS A 92 -0.46 -1.45 11.28
C LYS A 92 -1.43 -1.74 10.13
N LEU A 93 -1.33 -1.01 9.02
CA LEU A 93 -2.13 -1.27 7.81
C LEU A 93 -1.95 -2.72 7.35
N VAL A 94 -0.69 -3.13 7.17
CA VAL A 94 -0.33 -4.47 6.69
C VAL A 94 -0.70 -5.53 7.72
N LEU A 95 -0.38 -5.33 9.00
CA LEU A 95 -0.73 -6.28 10.06
C LEU A 95 -2.24 -6.51 10.19
N ASN A 96 -3.04 -5.44 10.11
CA ASN A 96 -4.50 -5.56 10.09
C ASN A 96 -4.99 -6.36 8.87
N ALA A 97 -4.38 -6.12 7.70
CA ALA A 97 -4.76 -6.80 6.47
C ALA A 97 -4.40 -8.30 6.52
N LEU A 98 -3.29 -8.67 7.17
CA LEU A 98 -2.92 -10.06 7.41
C LEU A 98 -3.95 -10.78 8.28
N LEU A 99 -4.36 -10.19 9.42
CA LEU A 99 -5.41 -10.76 10.25
C LEU A 99 -6.74 -10.90 9.50
N TRP A 100 -7.14 -9.84 8.79
CA TRP A 100 -8.38 -9.86 8.01
C TRP A 100 -8.38 -10.95 6.94
N THR A 101 -7.26 -11.08 6.21
CA THR A 101 -7.06 -12.10 5.17
C THR A 101 -7.10 -13.51 5.77
N ALA A 102 -6.50 -13.71 6.93
CA ALA A 102 -6.53 -14.96 7.69
C ALA A 102 -7.88 -15.25 8.37
N LYS A 103 -8.90 -14.40 8.17
CA LYS A 103 -10.21 -14.46 8.84
C LYS A 103 -10.14 -14.35 10.37
N ALA A 104 -9.05 -13.82 10.91
CA ALA A 104 -8.93 -13.48 12.31
C ALA A 104 -9.60 -12.13 12.62
N GLU A 105 -9.93 -11.91 13.88
CA GLU A 105 -10.47 -10.63 14.33
C GLU A 105 -9.39 -9.54 14.25
N VAL A 106 -9.71 -8.43 13.58
CA VAL A 106 -8.87 -7.23 13.61
C VAL A 106 -9.23 -6.41 14.85
N PRO A 107 -8.31 -6.13 15.79
CA PRO A 107 -8.61 -5.36 16.99
C PRO A 107 -9.22 -3.98 16.66
N LYS A 108 -10.04 -3.46 17.57
CA LYS A 108 -10.74 -2.17 17.38
C LYS A 108 -9.78 -1.01 17.07
N ASP A 109 -8.65 -0.97 17.76
CA ASP A 109 -7.60 0.06 17.60
C ASP A 109 -6.47 -0.38 16.65
N GLY A 110 -6.72 -1.48 15.92
CA GLY A 110 -5.76 -2.16 15.07
C GLY A 110 -4.72 -2.96 15.85
N VAL A 111 -3.90 -3.73 15.14
CA VAL A 111 -2.83 -4.52 15.74
C VAL A 111 -1.85 -3.60 16.48
N ALA A 112 -1.62 -3.88 17.76
CA ALA A 112 -0.57 -3.24 18.52
C ALA A 112 0.79 -3.78 18.06
N SER A 113 1.72 -2.90 17.73
CA SER A 113 3.04 -3.27 17.26
C SER A 113 4.04 -2.17 17.57
N ASN A 114 5.15 -2.55 18.17
CA ASN A 114 6.29 -1.68 18.44
C ASN A 114 7.54 -2.34 17.85
N VAL A 115 8.41 -1.54 17.23
CA VAL A 115 9.70 -1.97 16.70
C VAL A 115 10.74 -0.94 17.14
N THR A 116 11.93 -1.38 17.50
CA THR A 116 13.07 -0.48 17.75
C THR A 116 13.82 -0.18 16.44
N PRO A 117 14.71 0.82 16.40
CA PRO A 117 15.61 1.01 15.26
C PRO A 117 16.40 -0.26 14.92
N GLU A 118 16.87 -1.00 15.94
CA GLU A 118 17.61 -2.24 15.76
C GLU A 118 16.76 -3.33 15.11
N ASP A 119 15.47 -3.44 15.45
CA ASP A 119 14.54 -4.37 14.80
C ASP A 119 14.36 -4.06 13.30
N VAL A 120 14.34 -2.78 12.92
CA VAL A 120 14.17 -2.33 11.53
C VAL A 120 15.45 -2.50 10.72
N GLU A 121 16.61 -2.48 11.37
CA GLU A 121 17.90 -2.74 10.71
C GLU A 121 18.26 -4.24 10.66
N ALA A 122 17.58 -5.06 11.48
CA ALA A 122 17.83 -6.49 11.54
C ALA A 122 17.57 -7.17 10.18
N ASN A 123 18.50 -8.03 9.77
CA ASN A 123 18.43 -8.82 8.54
C ASN A 123 18.43 -7.99 7.23
N LEU A 124 18.87 -6.73 7.28
CA LEU A 124 19.16 -5.98 6.06
C LEU A 124 20.41 -6.51 5.36
N ASP A 125 20.29 -6.79 4.07
CA ASP A 125 21.45 -7.06 3.24
C ASP A 125 22.29 -5.78 3.07
N PRO A 126 23.62 -5.87 3.09
CA PRO A 126 24.47 -4.74 2.74
C PRO A 126 24.13 -4.23 1.35
N LYS A 127 24.00 -2.90 1.20
CA LYS A 127 23.89 -2.31 -0.14
C LYS A 127 25.16 -2.62 -0.93
N LYS A 128 24.98 -3.16 -2.13
CA LYS A 128 26.05 -3.37 -3.11
C LYS A 128 26.29 -2.13 -3.94
#